data_AF-A0A6I2V1K5-F1
#
_entry.id   AF-A0A6I2V1K5-F1
#
_cell.length_a   1.000
_cell.length_b   1.000
_cell.length_c   1.000
_cell.angle_alpha   90.00
_cell.angle_beta   90.00
_cell.angle_gamma   90.00
#
_symmetry.space_group_name_H-M   'P 1'
#
loop_
_entity.id
_entity.type
_entity.pdbx_description
1 polymer ?
#
loop_
_entity_poly.entity_id
_entity_poly.type
_entity_poly.pdbx_seq_one_letter_code
_entity_poly.pdbx_strand_id
1 'polypeptide(L)' 'MDIEEIKHMLLHALTEESTGGSLDRAKSQQEVYEILRKLPYFSLSMEEFQQGIQALREEQEFSD' A
#
# COMPACT_ATOMS: atom_id res chain seq x y z
N MET A 1 -12.23 -2.42 5.88
CA MET A 1 -12.66 -1.80 4.61
C MET A 1 -12.93 -2.88 3.58
N ASP A 2 -13.69 -2.58 2.53
CA ASP A 2 -13.79 -3.48 1.38
C ASP A 2 -12.47 -3.52 0.59
N ILE A 3 -12.18 -4.63 -0.10
CA ILE A 3 -10.89 -4.81 -0.78
C ILE A 3 -10.62 -3.74 -1.84
N GLU A 4 -11.66 -3.25 -2.52
CA GLU A 4 -11.54 -2.16 -3.49
C GLU A 4 -11.12 -0.85 -2.82
N GLU A 5 -11.67 -0.53 -1.65
CA GLU A 5 -11.28 0.65 -0.88
C GLU A 5 -9.84 0.54 -0.35
N ILE A 6 -9.47 -0.64 0.14
CA ILE A 6 -8.10 -0.94 0.58
C ILE A 6 -7.11 -0.72 -0.57
N LYS A 7 -7.40 -1.29 -1.75
CA LYS A 7 -6.56 -1.13 -2.95
C LYS A 7 -6.48 0.33 -3.38
N HIS A 8 -7.59 1.05 -3.41
CA HIS A 8 -7.60 2.46 -3.79
C HIS A 8 -6.76 3.31 -2.84
N MET A 9 -6.90 3.11 -1.52
CA MET A 9 -6.08 3.81 -0.52
C MET A 9 -4.60 3.45 -0.64
N LEU A 10 -4.28 2.17 -0.83
CA LEU A 10 -2.91 1.69 -1.05
C LEU A 10 -2.29 2.36 -2.28
N LEU A 11 -2.96 2.31 -3.42
CA LEU A 11 -2.48 2.90 -4.67
C LEU A 11 -2.26 4.40 -4.51
N HIS A 12 -3.21 5.11 -3.90
CA HIS A 12 -3.07 6.53 -3.61
C HIS A 12 -1.84 6.82 -2.73
N ALA A 13 -1.70 6.10 -1.62
CA ALA A 13 -0.60 6.28 -0.68
C ALA A 13 0.78 5.90 -1.27
N LEU A 14 0.83 4.89 -2.15
CA LEU A 14 2.05 4.43 -2.84
C LEU A 14 2.49 5.36 -3.98
N THR A 15 1.54 6.09 -4.58
CA THR A 15 1.81 7.03 -5.68
C THR A 15 1.96 8.47 -5.21
N GLU A 16 1.77 8.72 -3.92
CA GLU A 16 1.89 10.06 -3.38
C GLU A 16 3.35 10.56 -3.40
N GLU A 17 3.56 11.79 -3.87
CA GLU A 17 4.89 12.37 -3.98
C GLU A 17 5.61 12.47 -2.62
N SER A 18 4.85 12.65 -1.53
CA SER A 18 5.36 12.71 -0.16
C SER A 18 6.05 11.42 0.28
N THR A 19 5.57 10.27 -0.20
CA THR A 19 6.07 8.95 0.21
C THR A 19 7.10 8.39 -0.77
N GLY A 20 7.07 8.79 -2.05
CA GLY A 20 7.93 8.24 -3.10
C GLY A 20 9.43 8.17 -2.75
N GLY A 21 10.00 9.24 -2.20
CA GLY A 21 11.42 9.26 -1.80
C GLY A 21 11.76 8.37 -0.59
N SER A 22 10.79 8.08 0.27
CA SER A 22 10.96 7.16 1.41
C SER A 22 10.72 5.71 0.99
N LEU A 23 9.73 5.49 0.11
CA LEU A 23 9.38 4.18 -0.43
C LEU A 23 10.53 3.58 -1.26
N ASP A 24 11.24 4.39 -2.02
CA ASP A 24 12.42 3.97 -2.79
C ASP A 24 13.54 3.37 -1.91
N ARG A 25 13.61 3.79 -0.65
CA ARG A 25 14.59 3.31 0.32
C ARG A 25 14.08 2.14 1.16
N ALA A 26 12.78 1.84 1.12
CA ALA A 26 12.17 0.78 1.90
C ALA A 26 12.63 -0.59 1.37
N LYS A 27 13.13 -1.45 2.25
CA LYS A 27 13.64 -2.80 1.88
C LYS A 27 12.67 -3.91 2.26
N SER A 28 11.56 -3.58 2.90
CA SER A 28 10.61 -4.54 3.43
C SER A 28 9.19 -4.00 3.43
N GLN A 29 8.20 -4.89 3.30
CA GLN A 29 6.78 -4.53 3.39
C GLN A 29 6.44 -3.80 4.69
N GLN A 30 7.10 -4.16 5.80
CA GLN A 30 6.94 -3.48 7.08
C GLN A 30 7.43 -2.03 7.05
N GLU A 31 8.56 -1.75 6.37
CA GLU A 31 9.05 -0.37 6.24
C GLU A 31 8.12 0.45 5.36
N VAL A 32 7.60 -0.14 4.28
CA VAL A 32 6.58 0.50 3.43
C VAL A 32 5.36 0.85 4.29
N TYR A 33 4.82 -0.09 5.06
CA TYR A 33 3.68 0.14 5.94
C TYR A 33 3.94 1.28 6.93
N GLU A 34 5.11 1.30 7.58
CA GLU A 34 5.48 2.36 8.54
C GLU A 34 5.65 3.74 7.87
N ILE A 35 6.02 3.80 6.59
CA ILE A 35 6.04 5.03 5.80
C ILE A 35 4.61 5.49 5.51
N LEU A 36 3.77 4.60 4.98
CA LEU A 36 2.39 4.94 4.61
C LEU A 36 1.55 5.32 5.84
N ARG A 37 1.77 4.68 6.99
CA ARG A 37 1.11 4.98 8.27
C ARG A 37 1.36 6.40 8.78
N LYS A 38 2.38 7.10 8.28
CA LYS A 38 2.63 8.51 8.63
C LYS A 38 1.68 9.46 7.92
N LEU A 39 0.98 9.01 6.89
CA LEU A 39 0.02 9.83 6.17
C LEU A 39 -1.25 10.02 7.01
N PRO A 40 -1.79 11.25 7.09
CA PRO A 40 -2.91 11.56 7.98
C PRO A 40 -4.21 10.86 7.60
N TYR A 41 -4.35 10.43 6.35
CA TYR A 41 -5.52 9.73 5.84
C TYR A 41 -5.33 8.20 5.79
N PHE A 42 -4.11 7.70 6.02
CA PHE A 42 -3.83 6.27 5.92
C PHE A 42 -4.30 5.57 7.18
N SER A 43 -5.36 4.78 7.03
CA SER A 43 -6.03 4.11 8.15
C SER A 43 -5.99 2.58 8.07
N LEU A 44 -5.24 2.02 7.13
CA LEU A 44 -5.14 0.57 6.98
C LEU A 44 -4.37 -0.03 8.15
N SER A 45 -4.93 -1.09 8.71
CA SER A 45 -4.19 -2.00 9.58
C SER A 45 -3.13 -2.78 8.78
N MET A 46 -2.18 -3.41 9.48
CA MET A 46 -1.18 -4.26 8.84
C MET A 46 -1.83 -5.42 8.06
N GLU A 47 -2.93 -5.98 8.59
CA GLU A 47 -3.68 -7.05 7.94
C GLU A 47 -4.33 -6.56 6.64
N GLU A 48 -5.03 -5.41 6.68
CA GLU A 48 -5.63 -4.81 5.48
C GLU A 48 -4.58 -4.41 4.44
N PHE A 49 -3.43 -3.87 4.89
CA PHE A 49 -2.30 -3.58 4.02
C PHE A 49 -1.82 -4.85 3.30
N GLN A 50 -1.62 -5.96 4.02
CA GLN A 50 -1.21 -7.23 3.44
C GLN A 50 -2.25 -7.78 2.46
N GLN A 51 -3.53 -7.73 2.81
CA GLN A 51 -4.63 -8.15 1.94
C GLN A 51 -4.65 -7.33 0.65
N GLY A 52 -4.48 -6.02 0.73
CA GLY A 52 -4.46 -5.17 -0.45
C GLY A 52 -3.22 -5.37 -1.33
N ILE A 53 -2.03 -5.56 -0.75
CA ILE A 53 -0.82 -5.92 -1.52
C ILE A 53 -1.00 -7.27 -2.22
N GLN A 54 -1.59 -8.26 -1.55
CA GLN A 54 -1.88 -9.57 -2.14
C GLN A 54 -2.85 -9.43 -3.31
N ALA A 55 -3.97 -8.70 -3.13
CA ALA A 55 -4.95 -8.49 -4.18
C ALA A 55 -4.36 -7.75 -5.40
N LEU A 56 -3.50 -6.75 -5.18
CA LEU A 56 -2.81 -6.04 -6.27
C LEU A 56 -1.86 -6.95 -7.05
N ARG A 57 -1.19 -7.88 -6.36
CA ARG A 57 -0.32 -8.87 -7.02
C ARG A 57 -1.13 -9.85 -7.85
N GLU A 58 -2.24 -10.37 -7.31
CA GLU A 58 -3.12 -11.27 -8.05
C GLU A 58 -3.70 -10.60 -9.30
N GLU A 59 -4.08 -9.31 -9.23
CA GLU A 59 -4.53 -8.56 -10.42
C GLU A 59 -3.44 -8.35 -11.46
N GLN A 60 -2.17 -8.20 -11.06
CA GLN A 60 -1.04 -8.10 -11.99
C GLN A 60 -0.67 -9.45 -12.60
N GLU A 61 -0.71 -10.54 -11.82
CA GLU A 61 -0.40 -11.90 -12.28
C GLU A 61 -1.49 -12.51 -13.17
N PHE A 62 -2.75 -12.09 -13.03
CA PHE A 62 -3.87 -12.54 -13.89
C PHE A 62 -4.03 -11.71 -15.18
N SER A 63 -3.18 -10.71 -15.41
CA SER A 63 -3.26 -9.84 -16.58
C SER A 63 -2.24 -10.18 -17.69
N ASP A 64 -1.55 -11.34 -17.59
CA ASP A 64 -0.64 -11.90 -18.61
C ASP A 64 -1.30 -13.03 -19.43
#